data_AF-A0A839NLK8-F1
#
_entry.id   AF-A0A839NLK8-F1
#
_cell.length_a   1.000
_cell.length_b   1.000
_cell.length_c   1.000
_cell.angle_alpha   90.00
_cell.angle_beta   90.00
_cell.angle_gamma   90.00
#
_symmetry.space_group_name_H-M   'P 1'
#
loop_
_entity.id
_entity.type
_entity.pdbx_description
1 polymer ?
#
loop_
_entity_poly.entity_id
_entity_poly.type
_entity_poly.pdbx_seq_one_letter_code
_entity_poly.pdbx_strand_id
1 'polypeptide(L)'
;MKTKTIFDINSKTITNGFQKAFDSLKNSKLKVSSSTGKVYLSISLLFAIIIGIIFPVALIVLLAFTIFSKLTISIEQEVKEADNNKIIELK
;
A
#
# COMPACT_ATOMS: atom_id res chain seq x y z
N MET A 1 -3.68 -48.49 9.32
CA MET A 1 -2.56 -47.66 9.83
C MET A 1 -2.81 -46.21 9.45
N LYS A 2 -2.81 -45.27 10.41
CA LYS A 2 -2.95 -43.83 10.12
C LYS A 2 -1.56 -43.24 9.92
N THR A 3 -1.25 -42.79 8.70
CA THR A 3 -0.02 -42.06 8.39
C THR A 3 -0.05 -40.71 9.10
N LYS A 4 0.74 -40.56 10.17
CA LYS A 4 0.99 -39.24 10.78
C LYS A 4 2.07 -38.54 9.94
N THR A 5 1.67 -37.50 9.21
CA THR A 5 2.61 -36.63 8.54
C THR A 5 3.32 -35.77 9.59
N ILE A 6 4.56 -36.11 9.90
CA ILE A 6 5.42 -35.29 10.76
C ILE A 6 6.04 -34.24 9.85
N PHE A 7 5.62 -32.98 10.02
CA PHE A 7 6.23 -31.84 9.36
C PHE A 7 7.39 -31.34 10.22
N ASP A 8 8.61 -31.72 9.83
CA ASP A 8 9.82 -31.25 10.50
C ASP A 8 10.16 -29.82 10.04
N ILE A 9 9.74 -28.84 10.83
CA ILE A 9 10.05 -27.42 10.59
C ILE A 9 11.45 -27.17 11.17
N ASN A 10 12.48 -27.46 10.37
CA ASN A 10 13.86 -27.10 10.71
C ASN A 10 14.27 -25.74 10.10
N SER A 11 15.34 -25.15 10.63
CA SER A 11 15.86 -23.83 10.19
C SER A 11 16.24 -23.79 8.71
N LYS A 12 16.78 -24.88 8.14
CA LYS A 12 17.07 -24.98 6.69
C LYS A 12 15.80 -24.89 5.84
N THR A 13 14.72 -25.56 6.24
CA THR A 13 13.44 -25.54 5.51
C THR A 13 12.79 -24.15 5.58
N ILE A 14 12.86 -23.48 6.74
CA ILE A 14 12.37 -22.10 6.90
C ILE A 14 13.17 -21.12 6.03
N THR A 15 14.50 -21.16 6.08
CA THR A 15 15.36 -20.26 5.30
C THR A 15 15.15 -20.44 3.80
N ASN A 16 15.05 -21.68 3.33
CA ASN A 16 14.77 -21.96 1.91
C ASN A 16 13.38 -21.50 1.48
N GLY A 17 12.37 -21.65 2.35
CA GLY A 17 11.02 -21.14 2.11
C GLY A 17 10.97 -19.62 2.01
N PHE A 18 11.66 -18.93 2.94
CA PHE A 18 11.75 -17.48 2.95
C PHE A 18 12.51 -16.95 1.72
N GLN A 19 13.63 -17.55 1.36
CA GLN A 19 14.39 -17.16 0.17
C GLN A 19 13.54 -17.29 -1.11
N LYS A 20 12.80 -18.39 -1.27
CA LYS A 20 11.89 -18.57 -2.41
C LYS A 20 10.78 -17.52 -2.43
N ALA A 21 10.16 -17.25 -1.28
CA ALA A 21 9.13 -16.22 -1.17
C ALA A 21 9.69 -14.83 -1.50
N PHE A 22 10.88 -14.51 -0.98
CA PHE A 22 11.56 -13.25 -1.24
C PHE A 22 11.96 -13.11 -2.71
N ASP A 23 12.52 -14.14 -3.34
CA ASP A 23 12.84 -14.11 -4.77
C ASP A 23 11.59 -13.98 -5.63
N SER A 24 10.48 -14.62 -5.24
CA SER A 24 9.19 -14.44 -5.91
C SER A 24 8.70 -12.99 -5.79
N LEU A 25 8.80 -12.38 -4.61
CA LEU A 25 8.41 -10.98 -4.37
C LEU A 25 9.31 -10.00 -5.12
N LYS A 26 10.63 -10.24 -5.13
CA LYS A 26 11.64 -9.41 -5.84
C LYS A 26 11.37 -9.36 -7.34
N ASN A 27 11.02 -10.50 -7.94
CA ASN A 27 10.75 -10.59 -9.37
C ASN A 27 9.31 -10.20 -9.75
N SER A 28 8.43 -10.00 -8.76
CA SER A 28 7.06 -9.58 -8.97
C SER A 28 6.95 -8.08 -9.24
N LYS A 29 5.96 -7.71 -10.06
CA LYS A 29 5.60 -6.31 -10.32
C LYS A 29 4.16 -6.07 -9.88
N LEU A 30 3.94 -4.94 -9.22
CA LEU A 30 2.62 -4.40 -8.94
C LEU A 30 2.17 -3.57 -10.14
N LYS A 31 1.07 -3.97 -10.76
CA LYS A 31 0.43 -3.24 -11.85
C LYS A 31 -0.95 -2.78 -11.43
N VAL A 32 -1.24 -1.49 -11.57
CA VAL A 32 -2.57 -0.91 -11.37
C VAL A 32 -3.04 -0.39 -12.73
N SER A 33 -4.17 -0.89 -13.21
CA SER A 33 -4.78 -0.50 -14.48
C SER A 33 -6.28 -0.29 -14.35
N SER A 34 -6.86 0.60 -15.15
CA SER A 34 -8.32 0.73 -15.25
C SER A 34 -8.94 -0.40 -16.05
N SER A 35 -10.26 -0.56 -15.93
CA SER A 35 -11.08 -1.41 -16.79
C SER A 35 -11.01 -1.02 -18.27
N THR A 36 -10.70 0.24 -18.58
CA THR A 36 -10.47 0.74 -19.95
C THR A 36 -9.09 0.39 -20.50
N GLY A 37 -8.27 -0.39 -19.78
CA GLY A 37 -6.98 -0.90 -20.24
C GLY A 37 -5.80 0.06 -20.01
N LYS A 38 -6.03 1.27 -19.48
CA LYS A 38 -4.95 2.22 -19.17
C LYS A 38 -4.17 1.76 -17.94
N VAL A 39 -2.85 1.78 -18.01
CA VAL A 39 -1.96 1.42 -16.90
C VAL A 39 -1.54 2.70 -16.17
N TYR A 40 -1.85 2.77 -14.88
CA TYR A 40 -1.55 3.92 -14.02
C TYR A 40 -0.28 3.72 -13.20
N LEU A 41 0.02 2.47 -12.85
CA LEU A 41 1.18 2.11 -12.05
C LEU A 41 1.73 0.78 -12.55
N SER A 42 3.04 0.68 -12.69
CA SER A 42 3.74 -0.58 -12.96
C SER A 42 5.12 -0.50 -12.31
N ILE A 43 5.23 -1.00 -11.08
CA ILE A 43 6.45 -0.93 -10.27
C ILE A 43 6.82 -2.31 -9.74
N SER A 44 8.05 -2.53 -9.27
CA SER A 44 8.36 -3.79 -8.56
C SER A 44 7.56 -3.86 -7.27
N LEU A 45 7.05 -5.05 -6.95
CA LEU A 45 6.28 -5.29 -5.73
C LEU A 45 7.11 -4.99 -4.47
N LEU A 46 8.42 -5.29 -4.52
CA LEU A 46 9.34 -4.98 -3.42
C LEU A 46 9.37 -3.48 -3.12
N PHE A 47 9.44 -2.64 -4.17
CA PHE A 47 9.40 -1.19 -4.03
C PHE A 47 8.04 -0.71 -3.48
N ALA A 48 6.94 -1.30 -3.92
CA ALA A 48 5.61 -0.98 -3.39
C ALA A 48 5.53 -1.25 -1.87
N ILE A 49 6.07 -2.38 -1.41
CA ILE A 49 6.11 -2.74 0.02
C ILE A 49 6.98 -1.75 0.81
N ILE A 50 8.16 -1.42 0.29
CA ILE A 50 9.07 -0.44 0.92
C ILE A 50 8.38 0.92 1.06
N ILE A 51 7.72 1.41 0.00
CA ILE A 51 6.95 2.66 0.04
C ILE A 51 5.83 2.56 1.07
N GLY A 52 5.11 1.44 1.14
CA GLY A 52 4.06 1.22 2.14
C GLY A 52 4.53 1.29 3.59
N ILE A 53 5.81 0.99 3.86
CA ILE A 53 6.41 1.09 5.19
C ILE A 53 6.99 2.48 5.44
N ILE A 54 7.69 3.05 4.46
CA ILE A 54 8.38 4.35 4.60
C ILE A 54 7.40 5.52 4.58
N PHE A 55 6.38 5.47 3.73
CA PHE A 55 5.43 6.57 3.54
C PHE A 55 4.70 6.99 4.83
N PRO A 56 4.18 6.07 5.66
CA PRO A 56 3.59 6.43 6.95
C PRO A 56 4.57 7.17 7.87
N VAL A 57 5.82 6.70 7.93
CA VAL A 57 6.85 7.33 8.76
C VAL A 57 7.19 8.71 8.24
N ALA A 58 7.38 8.86 6.93
CA ALA A 58 7.64 10.15 6.30
C ALA A 58 6.49 11.14 6.52
N LEU A 59 5.25 10.68 6.51
CA LEU A 59 4.06 11.50 6.75
C LEU A 59 4.04 12.03 8.19
N ILE A 60 4.38 11.19 9.17
CA ILE A 60 4.48 11.61 10.58
C ILE A 60 5.60 12.66 10.75
N VAL A 61 6.76 12.43 10.13
CA VAL A 61 7.88 13.38 10.17
C VAL A 61 7.48 14.72 9.55
N LEU A 62 6.80 14.68 8.39
CA LEU A 62 6.29 15.88 7.73
C LEU A 62 5.31 16.64 8.63
N LEU A 63 4.38 15.94 9.28
CA LEU A 63 3.41 16.53 10.20
C LEU A 63 4.08 17.18 11.41
N ALA A 64 5.11 16.55 11.98
CA ALA A 64 5.89 17.15 13.05
C ALA A 64 6.59 18.43 12.56
N PHE A 65 7.17 18.39 11.36
CA PHE A 65 7.89 19.52 10.78
C PHE A 65 6.99 20.72 10.50
N THR A 66 5.74 20.50 10.07
CA THR A 66 4.78 21.58 9.82
C THR A 66 4.38 22.29 11.10
N ILE A 67 4.21 21.54 12.20
CA ILE A 67 3.91 22.09 13.53
C ILE A 67 5.09 22.93 14.04
N PHE A 68 6.31 22.40 14.00
CA PHE A 68 7.50 23.13 14.50
C PHE A 68 7.87 24.32 13.63
N SER A 69 7.69 24.23 12.32
CA SER A 69 8.08 25.28 11.37
C SER A 69 6.98 26.31 11.08
N LYS A 70 5.80 26.17 11.71
CA LYS A 70 4.58 26.96 11.42
C LYS A 70 4.26 27.00 9.91
N LEU A 71 4.48 25.88 9.24
CA LEU A 71 4.29 25.78 7.80
C LEU A 71 2.79 25.61 7.49
N THR A 72 2.21 26.57 6.78
CA THR A 72 0.82 26.48 6.32
C THR A 72 0.76 25.66 5.04
N ILE A 73 0.10 24.49 5.10
CA ILE A 73 -0.19 23.66 3.92
C ILE A 73 -1.65 23.94 3.52
N SER A 74 -1.83 24.49 2.32
CA SER A 74 -3.15 24.63 1.69
C SER A 74 -3.30 23.57 0.60
N ILE A 75 -4.33 22.73 0.69
CA ILE A 75 -4.67 21.75 -0.33
C ILE A 75 -5.84 22.33 -1.13
N GLU A 76 -5.56 22.79 -2.35
CA GLU A 76 -6.59 23.25 -3.26
C GLU A 76 -7.27 22.02 -3.89
N GLN A 77 -8.57 21.87 -3.61
CA GLN A 77 -9.38 20.79 -4.15
C GLN A 77 -10.43 21.40 -5.08
N GLU A 78 -10.35 21.08 -6.37
CA GLU A 78 -11.45 21.36 -7.30
C GLU A 78 -12.63 20.46 -6.95
N VAL A 79 -13.58 20.98 -6.17
CA VAL A 79 -14.87 20.33 -5.97
C VAL A 79 -15.68 20.57 -7.23
N LYS A 80 -15.88 19.52 -8.03
CA LYS A 80 -16.98 19.51 -9.00
C LYS A 80 -18.27 19.49 -8.18
N GLU A 81 -18.90 20.66 -8.01
CA GLU A 81 -20.27 20.75 -7.53
C GLU A 81 -21.12 19.83 -8.42
N ALA A 82 -21.52 18.69 -7.84
CA ALA A 82 -22.61 17.93 -8.41
C ALA A 82 -23.86 18.74 -8.14
N ASP A 83 -24.34 19.44 -9.17
CA ASP A 83 -25.64 20.08 -9.27
C ASP A 83 -26.75 19.08 -8.89
N ASN A 84 -27.05 19.01 -7.60
CA ASN A 84 -28.15 18.24 -7.06
C ASN A 84 -28.86 19.11 -6.03
N ASN A 85 -29.70 19.99 -6.56
CA ASN A 85 -30.86 20.54 -5.86
C ASN A 85 -31.70 19.40 -5.26
N LYS A 86 -31.37 18.97 -4.04
CA LYS A 86 -32.30 18.28 -3.15
C LYS A 86 -32.22 18.91 -1.78
N ILE A 87 -33.15 19.85 -1.57
CA ILE A 87 -33.58 20.37 -0.28
C ILE A 87 -33.95 19.15 0.58
N ILE A 88 -33.21 18.91 1.65
CA ILE A 88 -33.64 17.99 2.71
C ILE A 88 -34.38 18.85 3.72
N GLU A 89 -35.71 18.82 3.68
CA GLU A 89 -36.55 19.29 4.78
C GLU A 89 -36.44 18.29 5.93
N LEU A 90 -36.06 18.78 7.11
CA LEU A 90 -36.18 18.06 8.37
C LEU A 90 -37.45 18.57 9.06
N LYS A 91 -38.42 17.68 9.26
CA LYS A 91 -39.60 17.90 10.12
C LYS A 91 -39.27 17.49 11.55
#